data_AF-A0A7K2TTH1-F1
#
_entry.id   AF-A0A7K2TTH1-F1
#
_cell.length_a   1.000
_cell.length_b   1.000
_cell.length_c   1.000
_cell.angle_alpha   90.00
_cell.angle_beta   90.00
_cell.angle_gamma   90.00
#
_symmetry.space_group_name_H-M   'P 1'
#
loop_
_entity.id
_entity.type
_entity.pdbx_description
1 polymer ?
#
loop_
_entity_poly.entity_id
_entity_poly.type
_entity_poly.pdbx_seq_one_letter_code
_entity_poly.pdbx_strand_id
1 'polypeptide(L)'
;MNSTGIRPGRHRTRGVRRPLAAACVLLAVGLIAAGCADDEAAGQAPEGWGELTTASVSVAHPPSFRARSDAERDRHNAAEARLTEDGRTVGTLTVQLDFTDADSAEQAAIGAEAGVALGSTLTKQSDVRVEGPEDVRDAKRVDFEFTSGGEGDNPPKGTRVSGVIITGLDTHRKTYAVRIDAAEGALPAADLDRIVESVTVR
;
A
#
# COMPACT_ATOMS: atom_id res chain seq x y z
N MET A 1 55.35 -15.94 15.24
CA MET A 1 56.10 -17.20 15.09
C MET A 1 55.11 -18.34 15.14
N ASN A 2 55.06 -19.10 14.05
CA ASN A 2 54.30 -20.34 13.92
C ASN A 2 54.76 -21.36 14.96
N SER A 3 53.87 -22.29 15.32
CA SER A 3 53.97 -23.67 14.81
C SER A 3 53.63 -24.73 15.87
N THR A 4 52.93 -25.75 15.36
CA THR A 4 52.99 -27.17 15.75
C THR A 4 52.30 -27.61 17.05
N GLY A 5 51.21 -28.34 16.85
CA GLY A 5 50.63 -29.23 17.85
C GLY A 5 51.37 -30.56 17.97
N ILE A 6 51.09 -31.27 19.05
CA ILE A 6 51.32 -32.71 19.24
C ILE A 6 50.20 -33.23 20.18
N ARG A 7 49.43 -34.24 19.75
CA ARG A 7 48.67 -35.15 20.63
C ARG A 7 49.54 -36.37 20.94
N PRO A 8 49.38 -36.98 22.12
CA PRO A 8 48.71 -38.30 22.18
C PRO A 8 47.84 -38.41 23.46
N GLY A 9 46.72 -39.13 23.52
CA GLY A 9 46.44 -40.46 23.00
C GLY A 9 46.55 -41.49 24.13
N ARG A 10 45.43 -41.81 24.80
CA ARG A 10 45.16 -43.12 25.44
C ARG A 10 43.78 -43.09 26.12
N HIS A 11 42.85 -43.94 25.68
CA HIS A 11 42.22 -44.93 26.55
C HIS A 11 41.74 -46.13 25.72
N ARG A 12 42.37 -47.27 26.04
CA ARG A 12 41.91 -48.66 25.86
C ARG A 12 40.57 -48.82 26.65
N THR A 13 39.61 -49.70 26.39
CA THR A 13 39.49 -50.91 25.56
C THR A 13 38.01 -51.31 25.50
N ARG A 14 37.63 -51.87 24.34
CA ARG A 14 36.57 -52.86 24.03
C ARG A 14 36.05 -53.65 25.24
N GLY A 15 34.79 -54.05 25.36
CA GLY A 15 33.71 -54.21 24.39
C GLY A 15 32.92 -55.47 24.77
N VAL A 16 31.63 -55.33 25.08
CA VAL A 16 30.71 -56.47 25.23
C VAL A 16 29.82 -56.53 24.00
N ARG A 17 29.78 -57.73 23.42
CA ARG A 17 29.07 -58.11 22.21
C ARG A 17 27.58 -58.31 22.53
N ARG A 18 26.68 -57.86 21.64
CA ARG A 18 25.88 -58.73 20.75
C ARG A 18 24.92 -57.91 19.87
N PRO A 19 24.82 -58.22 18.56
CA PRO A 19 23.90 -57.60 17.61
C PRO A 19 22.68 -58.50 17.32
N LEU A 20 21.81 -57.97 16.44
CA LEU A 20 20.60 -58.52 15.79
C LEU A 20 19.30 -58.00 16.42
N ALA A 21 18.72 -56.90 15.93
CA ALA A 21 18.08 -56.66 14.62
C ALA A 21 16.58 -56.97 14.64
N ALA A 22 15.80 -55.91 14.39
CA ALA A 22 14.42 -55.83 13.88
C ALA A 22 13.70 -54.71 14.64
N ALA A 23 12.85 -53.86 14.09
CA ALA A 23 12.52 -53.38 12.75
C ALA A 23 11.42 -52.33 13.02
N CYS A 24 11.41 -51.25 12.23
CA CYS A 24 10.23 -50.42 11.89
C CYS A 24 9.34 -49.86 13.02
N VAL A 25 9.21 -48.52 13.09
CA VAL A 25 8.10 -47.77 12.46
C VAL A 25 8.28 -46.28 12.79
N LEU A 26 8.21 -45.48 11.73
CA LEU A 26 8.13 -44.02 11.73
C LEU A 26 6.80 -43.56 12.34
N LEU A 27 6.83 -42.53 13.17
CA LEU A 27 5.88 -41.40 13.16
C LEU A 27 6.39 -40.33 14.13
N ALA A 28 7.28 -39.49 13.63
CA ALA A 28 7.48 -38.16 14.18
C ALA A 28 6.40 -37.27 13.55
N VAL A 29 5.39 -36.90 14.34
CA VAL A 29 4.54 -35.75 14.02
C VAL A 29 4.88 -34.70 15.06
N GLY A 30 5.91 -33.92 14.77
CA GLY A 30 6.08 -32.61 15.37
C GLY A 30 5.04 -31.70 14.74
N LEU A 31 3.97 -31.38 15.47
CA LEU A 31 3.15 -30.22 15.14
C LEU A 31 3.95 -28.98 15.57
N ILE A 32 4.71 -28.43 14.62
CA ILE A 32 5.28 -27.10 14.72
C ILE A 32 4.57 -26.24 13.67
N ALA A 33 3.93 -25.18 14.16
CA ALA A 33 3.57 -23.93 13.50
C ALA A 33 2.63 -23.94 12.27
N ALA A 34 1.48 -23.31 12.45
CA ALA A 34 1.11 -22.18 11.60
C ALA A 34 0.56 -21.09 12.53
N GLY A 35 1.40 -20.10 12.83
CA GLY A 35 0.90 -18.83 13.33
C GLY A 35 0.10 -18.18 12.21
N CYS A 36 -1.09 -17.67 12.53
CA CYS A 36 -1.80 -16.71 11.71
C CYS A 36 -0.90 -15.48 11.54
N ALA A 37 -0.11 -15.47 10.48
CA ALA A 37 0.28 -14.23 9.84
C ALA A 37 -0.77 -14.07 8.74
N ASP A 38 -1.74 -13.20 9.00
CA ASP A 38 -2.68 -12.73 7.98
C ASP A 38 -1.85 -11.96 6.94
N ASP A 39 -1.36 -12.68 5.92
CA ASP A 39 -0.99 -12.05 4.65
C ASP A 39 -2.30 -11.53 4.06
N GLU A 40 -2.68 -10.31 4.42
CA GLU A 40 -3.76 -9.58 3.75
C GLU A 40 -3.37 -9.51 2.26
N ALA A 41 -4.17 -10.15 1.41
CA ALA A 41 -3.87 -10.22 -0.02
C ALA A 41 -3.97 -8.83 -0.64
N ALA A 42 -2.99 -8.46 -1.47
CA ALA A 42 -3.04 -7.22 -2.26
C ALA A 42 -4.40 -7.09 -2.98
N GLY A 43 -4.93 -5.86 -3.03
CA GLY A 43 -6.27 -5.56 -3.58
C GLY A 43 -7.46 -5.93 -2.70
N GLN A 44 -7.26 -6.51 -1.51
CA GLN A 44 -8.33 -6.66 -0.52
C GLN A 44 -8.28 -5.51 0.48
N ALA A 45 -9.46 -5.00 0.86
CA ALA A 45 -9.56 -4.05 1.94
C ALA A 45 -9.13 -4.71 3.27
N PRO A 46 -8.23 -4.09 4.04
CA PRO A 46 -7.85 -4.60 5.35
C PRO A 46 -9.06 -4.79 6.27
N GLU A 47 -8.95 -5.70 7.25
CA GLU A 47 -10.07 -5.93 8.18
C GLU A 47 -10.47 -4.64 8.91
N GLY A 48 -11.78 -4.33 8.90
CA GLY A 48 -12.34 -3.14 9.55
C GLY A 48 -12.20 -1.84 8.76
N TRP A 49 -11.63 -1.88 7.56
CA TRP A 49 -11.54 -0.74 6.65
C TRP A 49 -12.81 -0.59 5.81
N GLY A 50 -13.12 0.64 5.43
CA GLY A 50 -14.15 0.92 4.43
C GLY A 50 -13.58 0.80 3.01
N GLU A 51 -14.45 0.80 2.01
CA GLU A 51 -14.04 0.79 0.61
C GLU A 51 -14.78 1.89 -0.17
N LEU A 52 -14.04 2.63 -0.99
CA LEU A 52 -14.60 3.47 -2.05
C LEU A 52 -14.68 2.65 -3.32
N THR A 53 -15.90 2.44 -3.82
CA THR A 53 -16.14 1.63 -5.02
C THR A 53 -16.72 2.51 -6.13
N THR A 54 -16.04 2.57 -7.28
CA THR A 54 -16.50 3.30 -8.49
C THR A 54 -16.79 2.35 -9.64
N ALA A 55 -17.06 2.84 -10.85
CA ALA A 55 -17.21 1.96 -12.02
C ALA A 55 -15.91 1.20 -12.33
N SER A 56 -14.75 1.87 -12.27
CA SER A 56 -13.47 1.34 -12.77
C SER A 56 -12.42 1.05 -11.70
N VAL A 57 -12.60 1.60 -10.49
CA VAL A 57 -11.61 1.48 -9.40
C VAL A 57 -12.30 1.20 -8.07
N SER A 58 -11.72 0.34 -7.25
CA SER A 58 -11.95 0.31 -5.81
C SER A 58 -10.67 0.57 -5.03
N VAL A 59 -10.81 1.17 -3.85
CA VAL A 59 -9.71 1.47 -2.93
C VAL A 59 -10.23 1.47 -1.49
N ALA A 60 -9.47 0.86 -0.58
CA ALA A 60 -9.81 0.83 0.82
C ALA A 60 -9.45 2.14 1.53
N HIS A 61 -10.14 2.43 2.62
CA HIS A 61 -9.82 3.57 3.49
C HIS A 61 -9.90 3.19 4.97
N PRO A 62 -9.02 3.76 5.81
CA PRO A 62 -9.05 3.51 7.24
C PRO A 62 -10.41 3.91 7.84
N PRO A 63 -10.82 3.32 8.99
CA PRO A 63 -12.06 3.69 9.67
C PRO A 63 -12.10 5.14 10.17
N SER A 64 -10.94 5.80 10.27
CA SER A 64 -10.82 7.23 10.58
C SER A 64 -11.30 8.12 9.42
N PHE A 65 -11.25 7.61 8.19
CA PHE A 65 -11.82 8.27 7.02
C PHE A 65 -13.31 7.97 6.91
N ARG A 66 -14.10 9.00 6.64
CA ARG A 66 -15.53 8.87 6.36
C ARG A 66 -15.80 9.09 4.88
N ALA A 67 -16.36 8.07 4.23
CA ALA A 67 -16.87 8.16 2.87
C ALA A 67 -17.96 9.23 2.76
N ARG A 68 -17.95 9.94 1.63
CA ARG A 68 -18.86 11.03 1.31
C ARG A 68 -19.91 10.54 0.31
N SER A 69 -21.16 10.97 0.47
CA SER A 69 -22.19 10.70 -0.53
C SER A 69 -22.00 11.53 -1.79
N ASP A 70 -22.70 11.16 -2.86
CA ASP A 70 -22.71 11.90 -4.13
C ASP A 70 -23.12 13.38 -3.99
N ALA A 71 -23.98 13.70 -3.01
CA ALA A 71 -24.41 15.07 -2.75
C ALA A 71 -23.36 15.90 -1.99
N GLU A 72 -22.39 15.25 -1.35
CA GLU A 72 -21.42 15.89 -0.46
C GLU A 72 -20.01 15.99 -1.04
N ARG A 73 -19.68 15.16 -2.04
CA ARG A 73 -18.37 15.13 -2.71
C ARG A 73 -18.29 16.17 -3.82
N ASP A 74 -17.07 16.56 -4.18
CA ASP A 74 -16.87 17.41 -5.37
C ASP A 74 -17.35 16.66 -6.63
N ARG A 75 -17.98 17.38 -7.58
CA ARG A 75 -18.53 16.79 -8.80
C ARG A 75 -17.48 16.10 -9.69
N HIS A 76 -16.21 16.45 -9.53
CA HIS A 76 -15.08 15.89 -10.28
C HIS A 76 -14.58 14.57 -9.69
N ASN A 77 -14.88 14.27 -8.42
CA ASN A 77 -14.47 13.04 -7.77
C ASN A 77 -15.57 11.99 -7.91
N ALA A 78 -15.31 10.85 -8.55
CA ALA A 78 -16.25 9.72 -8.61
C ALA A 78 -16.52 9.09 -7.23
N ALA A 79 -15.54 9.13 -6.32
CA ALA A 79 -15.70 8.75 -4.91
C ALA A 79 -14.76 9.59 -4.03
N GLU A 80 -15.11 9.73 -2.75
CA GLU A 80 -14.35 10.54 -1.81
C GLU A 80 -14.54 10.05 -0.37
N ALA A 81 -13.46 10.06 0.41
CA ALA A 81 -13.48 9.92 1.87
C ALA A 81 -12.61 11.02 2.52
N ARG A 82 -13.00 11.47 3.71
CA ARG A 82 -12.28 12.52 4.46
C ARG A 82 -11.93 12.09 5.87
N LEU A 83 -10.74 12.46 6.30
CA LEU A 83 -10.32 12.48 7.70
C LEU A 83 -10.49 13.90 8.24
N THR A 84 -11.26 14.03 9.32
CA THR A 84 -11.56 15.32 9.94
C THR A 84 -11.12 15.33 11.40
N GLU A 85 -10.34 16.34 11.78
CA GLU A 85 -9.89 16.61 13.15
C GLU A 85 -10.20 18.07 13.49
N ASP A 86 -10.77 18.32 14.67
CA ASP A 86 -11.14 19.68 15.14
C ASP A 86 -11.96 20.50 14.11
N GLY A 87 -12.80 19.82 13.32
CA GLY A 87 -13.62 20.43 12.28
C GLY A 87 -12.85 20.85 11.01
N ARG A 88 -11.60 20.42 10.86
CA ARG A 88 -10.76 20.61 9.67
C ARG A 88 -10.55 19.29 8.94
N THR A 89 -10.58 19.32 7.62
CA THR A 89 -10.20 18.19 6.77
C THR A 89 -8.69 18.09 6.76
N VAL A 90 -8.14 17.13 7.51
CA VAL A 90 -6.70 16.88 7.63
C VAL A 90 -6.23 15.72 6.75
N GLY A 91 -7.15 14.98 6.14
CA GLY A 91 -6.83 14.03 5.09
C GLY A 91 -7.98 13.86 4.11
N THR A 92 -7.65 13.58 2.86
CA THR A 92 -8.59 13.27 1.78
C THR A 92 -8.12 12.04 1.03
N LEU A 93 -9.08 11.22 0.60
CA LEU A 93 -8.90 10.15 -0.37
C LEU A 93 -9.94 10.36 -1.45
N THR A 94 -9.53 10.64 -2.68
CA THR A 94 -10.44 10.86 -3.81
C THR A 94 -10.13 9.91 -4.95
N VAL A 95 -11.17 9.53 -5.69
CA VAL A 95 -11.05 8.79 -6.94
C VAL A 95 -11.63 9.65 -8.05
N GLN A 96 -10.84 9.95 -9.08
CA GLN A 96 -11.27 10.60 -10.31
C GLN A 96 -11.18 9.61 -11.47
N LEU A 97 -12.14 9.68 -12.38
CA LEU A 97 -12.21 8.85 -13.58
C LEU A 97 -12.26 9.74 -14.81
N ASP A 98 -11.69 9.25 -15.92
CA ASP A 98 -11.66 9.90 -17.23
C ASP A 98 -11.23 11.38 -17.15
N PHE A 99 -10.24 11.66 -16.30
CA PHE A 99 -9.83 13.03 -15.97
C PHE A 99 -8.94 13.67 -17.03
N THR A 100 -8.34 12.85 -17.91
CA THR A 100 -7.50 13.30 -19.02
C THR A 100 -7.49 12.28 -20.16
N ASP A 101 -7.22 12.77 -21.37
CA ASP A 101 -7.02 11.95 -22.57
C ASP A 101 -5.56 11.45 -22.61
N ALA A 102 -5.29 10.32 -21.96
CA ALA A 102 -3.99 9.65 -21.97
C ALA A 102 -4.08 8.25 -22.58
N ASP A 103 -3.01 7.82 -23.25
CA ASP A 103 -2.92 6.49 -23.88
C ASP A 103 -2.09 5.47 -23.08
N SER A 104 -1.51 5.90 -21.96
CA SER A 104 -0.58 5.16 -21.13
C SER A 104 -0.59 5.66 -19.68
N ALA A 105 -0.13 4.84 -18.74
CA ALA A 105 0.01 5.22 -17.34
C ALA A 105 0.97 6.40 -17.13
N GLU A 106 2.03 6.51 -17.95
CA GLU A 106 2.95 7.66 -17.93
C GLU A 106 2.23 8.95 -18.32
N GLN A 107 1.46 8.96 -19.41
CA GLN A 107 0.70 10.14 -19.81
C GLN A 107 -0.40 10.49 -18.79
N ALA A 108 -1.02 9.49 -18.16
CA ALA A 108 -1.97 9.70 -17.07
C ALA A 108 -1.29 10.40 -15.88
N ALA A 109 -0.07 9.98 -15.51
CA ALA A 109 0.72 10.64 -14.47
C ALA A 109 1.04 12.10 -14.80
N ILE A 110 1.48 12.39 -16.03
CA ILE A 110 1.71 13.78 -16.47
C ILE A 110 0.43 14.62 -16.35
N GLY A 111 -0.72 14.06 -16.73
CA GLY A 111 -2.02 14.72 -16.56
C GLY A 111 -2.37 14.96 -15.09
N ALA A 112 -2.10 13.99 -14.22
CA ALA A 112 -2.37 14.09 -12.79
C ALA A 112 -1.45 15.13 -12.11
N GLU A 113 -0.16 15.16 -12.48
CA GLU A 113 0.81 16.16 -12.04
C GLU A 113 0.38 17.58 -12.40
N ALA A 114 -0.18 17.78 -13.60
CA ALA A 114 -0.73 19.08 -14.01
C ALA A 114 -1.90 19.55 -13.11
N GLY A 115 -2.60 18.63 -12.45
CA GLY A 115 -3.66 18.90 -11.48
C GLY A 115 -3.18 19.10 -10.03
N VAL A 116 -1.89 18.92 -9.75
CA VAL A 116 -1.31 19.18 -8.43
C VAL A 116 -1.27 20.69 -8.17
N ALA A 117 -1.51 21.10 -6.93
CA ALA A 117 -1.67 22.52 -6.56
C ALA A 117 -0.43 23.34 -6.94
N LEU A 118 -0.65 24.57 -7.42
CA LEU A 118 0.43 25.53 -7.67
C LEU A 118 1.23 25.78 -6.39
N GLY A 119 2.55 25.67 -6.48
CA GLY A 119 3.45 25.78 -5.32
C GLY A 119 3.73 24.45 -4.61
N SER A 120 3.18 23.34 -5.10
CA SER A 120 3.60 22.01 -4.65
C SER A 120 4.98 21.66 -5.20
N THR A 121 5.67 20.78 -4.49
CA THR A 121 6.94 20.18 -4.91
C THR A 121 6.69 18.72 -5.25
N LEU A 122 6.90 18.33 -6.52
CA LEU A 122 6.97 16.93 -6.91
C LEU A 122 8.23 16.32 -6.29
N THR A 123 8.08 15.24 -5.53
CA THR A 123 9.19 14.61 -4.81
C THR A 123 9.63 13.31 -5.47
N LYS A 124 8.69 12.54 -6.04
CA LYS A 124 8.99 11.27 -6.70
C LYS A 124 7.91 10.89 -7.71
N GLN A 125 8.33 10.25 -8.80
CA GLN A 125 7.46 9.45 -9.65
C GLN A 125 8.06 8.04 -9.75
N SER A 126 7.22 7.00 -9.68
CA SER A 126 7.66 5.62 -9.84
C SER A 126 6.59 4.72 -10.45
N ASP A 127 7.01 3.65 -11.12
CA ASP A 127 6.14 2.56 -11.53
C ASP A 127 5.61 1.81 -10.32
N VAL A 128 4.32 1.48 -10.34
CA VAL A 128 3.66 0.60 -9.38
C VAL A 128 2.75 -0.37 -10.13
N ARG A 129 2.50 -1.54 -9.52
CA ARG A 129 1.57 -2.52 -10.04
C ARG A 129 0.36 -2.58 -9.13
N VAL A 130 -0.82 -2.26 -9.65
CA VAL A 130 -2.10 -2.34 -8.93
C VAL A 130 -2.77 -3.68 -9.21
N GLU A 131 -3.79 -4.03 -8.44
CA GLU A 131 -4.60 -5.21 -8.71
C GLU A 131 -5.61 -4.97 -9.84
N GLY A 132 -6.02 -6.04 -10.51
CA GLY A 132 -6.89 -5.99 -11.70
C GLY A 132 -6.50 -6.98 -12.80
N PRO A 133 -7.06 -6.90 -14.01
CA PRO A 133 -6.59 -7.64 -15.18
C PRO A 133 -5.16 -7.24 -15.61
N GLU A 134 -4.35 -8.20 -16.06
CA GLU A 134 -2.90 -8.01 -16.33
C GLU A 134 -2.57 -6.83 -17.27
N ASP A 135 -3.44 -6.51 -18.23
CA ASP A 135 -3.28 -5.44 -19.21
C ASP A 135 -3.52 -4.03 -18.66
N VAL A 136 -4.00 -3.90 -17.43
CA VAL A 136 -4.31 -2.63 -16.76
C VAL A 136 -3.65 -2.47 -15.39
N ARG A 137 -2.79 -3.42 -14.99
CA ARG A 137 -2.07 -3.36 -13.71
C ARG A 137 -0.95 -2.33 -13.67
N ASP A 138 -0.44 -1.91 -14.82
CA ASP A 138 0.65 -0.95 -14.89
C ASP A 138 0.13 0.45 -14.55
N ALA A 139 0.65 1.02 -13.47
CA ALA A 139 0.25 2.31 -12.94
C ALA A 139 1.48 3.13 -12.52
N LYS A 140 1.24 4.40 -12.22
CA LYS A 140 2.24 5.34 -11.71
C LYS A 140 1.83 5.79 -10.32
N ARG A 141 2.85 5.92 -9.47
CA ARG A 141 2.78 6.64 -8.20
C ARG A 141 3.49 7.98 -8.38
N VAL A 142 2.81 9.06 -8.01
CA VAL A 142 3.35 10.42 -7.95
C VAL A 142 3.26 10.88 -6.49
N ASP A 143 4.40 11.17 -5.88
CA ASP A 143 4.51 11.74 -4.55
C ASP A 143 4.80 13.25 -4.66
N PHE A 144 4.13 14.05 -3.85
CA PHE A 144 4.32 15.49 -3.81
C PHE A 144 4.04 16.06 -2.42
N GLU A 145 4.44 17.31 -2.21
CA GLU A 145 4.18 18.04 -0.97
C GLU A 145 3.75 19.47 -1.25
N PHE A 146 2.91 20.01 -0.38
CA PHE A 146 2.57 21.43 -0.39
C PHE A 146 2.30 21.95 1.02
N THR A 147 2.14 23.27 1.13
CA THR A 147 1.80 23.93 2.39
C THR A 147 0.39 24.47 2.31
N SER A 148 -0.47 24.11 3.26
CA SER A 148 -1.85 24.59 3.32
C SER A 148 -1.91 26.11 3.46
N GLY A 149 -2.81 26.74 2.70
CA GLY A 149 -3.13 28.18 2.81
C GLY A 149 -4.07 28.51 3.97
N GLY A 150 -4.77 27.49 4.52
CA GLY A 150 -5.69 27.62 5.66
C GLY A 150 -7.12 28.04 5.30
N GLU A 151 -7.47 28.08 4.02
CA GLU A 151 -8.80 28.48 3.55
C GLU A 151 -9.87 27.43 3.86
N GLY A 152 -11.09 27.88 4.18
CA GLY A 152 -12.23 26.99 4.39
C GLY A 152 -11.98 25.97 5.51
N ASP A 153 -12.26 24.70 5.20
CA ASP A 153 -12.04 23.55 6.08
C ASP A 153 -10.65 22.90 5.91
N ASN A 154 -9.75 23.48 5.11
CA ASN A 154 -8.39 22.96 4.95
C ASN A 154 -7.60 23.00 6.28
N PRO A 155 -6.49 22.24 6.36
CA PRO A 155 -5.59 22.31 7.51
C PRO A 155 -5.13 23.75 7.79
N PRO A 156 -4.72 24.09 9.03
CA PRO A 156 -4.21 25.41 9.36
C PRO A 156 -3.16 25.94 8.37
N LYS A 157 -3.13 27.26 8.19
CA LYS A 157 -2.12 27.89 7.33
C LYS A 157 -0.72 27.54 7.79
N GLY A 158 0.13 27.09 6.87
CA GLY A 158 1.50 26.69 7.17
C GLY A 158 1.65 25.19 7.47
N THR A 159 0.56 24.43 7.61
CA THR A 159 0.62 22.99 7.77
C THR A 159 1.18 22.33 6.50
N ARG A 160 2.19 21.47 6.65
CA ARG A 160 2.70 20.63 5.57
C ARG A 160 1.70 19.52 5.26
N VAL A 161 1.46 19.31 3.97
CA VAL A 161 0.60 18.24 3.46
C VAL A 161 1.42 17.39 2.49
N SER A 162 1.40 16.08 2.70
CA SER A 162 1.95 15.09 1.78
C SER A 162 0.83 14.57 0.89
N GLY A 163 1.09 14.47 -0.39
CA GLY A 163 0.18 13.98 -1.41
C GLY A 163 0.75 12.79 -2.15
N VAL A 164 -0.10 11.80 -2.42
CA VAL A 164 0.20 10.64 -3.26
C VAL A 164 -0.91 10.49 -4.28
N ILE A 165 -0.56 10.30 -5.54
CA ILE A 165 -1.49 9.92 -6.60
C ILE A 165 -1.08 8.56 -7.16
N ILE A 166 -2.02 7.62 -7.20
CA ILE A 166 -1.92 6.38 -7.97
C ILE A 166 -2.79 6.54 -9.23
N THR A 167 -2.20 6.39 -10.41
CA THR A 167 -2.89 6.67 -11.67
C THR A 167 -2.46 5.73 -12.79
N GLY A 168 -3.38 5.43 -13.68
CA GLY A 168 -3.18 4.52 -14.79
C GLY A 168 -4.38 4.53 -15.74
N LEU A 169 -4.55 3.43 -16.47
CA LEU A 169 -5.70 3.20 -17.33
C LEU A 169 -6.56 2.06 -16.77
N ASP A 170 -7.87 2.17 -16.95
CA ASP A 170 -8.83 1.11 -16.68
C ASP A 170 -9.02 0.16 -17.87
N THR A 171 -9.89 -0.86 -17.75
CA THR A 171 -10.12 -1.84 -18.85
C THR A 171 -10.79 -1.24 -20.09
N HIS A 172 -11.38 -0.06 -19.95
CA HIS A 172 -11.94 0.72 -21.05
C HIS A 172 -10.92 1.72 -21.62
N ARG A 173 -9.65 1.63 -21.19
CA ARG A 173 -8.56 2.56 -21.54
C ARG A 173 -8.87 4.00 -21.15
N LYS A 174 -9.65 4.20 -20.10
CA LYS A 174 -9.90 5.52 -19.50
C LYS A 174 -8.99 5.73 -18.31
N THR A 175 -8.63 6.99 -18.09
CA THR A 175 -7.71 7.35 -17.01
C THR A 175 -8.41 7.25 -15.66
N TYR A 176 -7.67 6.87 -14.62
CA TYR A 176 -8.12 6.99 -13.24
C TYR A 176 -7.04 7.64 -12.38
N ALA A 177 -7.42 8.34 -11.32
CA ALA A 177 -6.51 8.85 -10.32
C ALA A 177 -7.09 8.62 -8.92
N VAL A 178 -6.37 7.88 -8.10
CA VAL A 178 -6.60 7.76 -6.65
C VAL A 178 -5.64 8.72 -5.97
N ARG A 179 -6.15 9.81 -5.40
CA ARG A 179 -5.36 10.83 -4.72
C ARG A 179 -5.56 10.75 -3.22
N ILE A 180 -4.46 10.74 -2.48
CA ILE A 180 -4.41 10.79 -1.02
C ILE A 180 -3.63 12.03 -0.62
N ASP A 181 -4.28 12.97 0.04
CA ASP A 181 -3.60 14.09 0.69
C ASP A 181 -3.75 13.93 2.21
N ALA A 182 -2.68 14.13 2.97
CA ALA A 182 -2.71 14.10 4.43
C ALA A 182 -1.80 15.17 5.03
N ALA A 183 -2.31 15.90 6.01
CA ALA A 183 -1.50 16.75 6.86
C ALA A 183 -0.44 15.92 7.57
N GLU A 184 0.73 16.52 7.80
CA GLU A 184 1.84 15.85 8.49
C GLU A 184 1.38 15.23 9.83
N GLY A 185 1.56 13.91 9.96
CA GLY A 185 1.17 13.15 11.14
C GLY A 185 -0.29 12.67 11.18
N ALA A 186 -1.16 13.12 10.27
CA ALA A 186 -2.57 12.73 10.27
C ALA A 186 -2.83 11.33 9.70
N LEU A 187 -1.97 10.85 8.80
CA LEU A 187 -2.03 9.50 8.23
C LEU A 187 -0.71 8.76 8.50
N PRO A 188 -0.74 7.62 9.22
CA PRO A 188 0.43 6.77 9.38
C PRO A 188 0.94 6.24 8.03
N ALA A 189 2.26 6.18 7.86
CA ALA A 189 2.85 5.66 6.62
C ALA A 189 2.40 4.22 6.29
N ALA A 190 2.25 3.37 7.30
CA ALA A 190 1.75 2.01 7.12
C ALA A 190 0.30 1.98 6.60
N ASP A 191 -0.54 2.92 7.02
CA ASP A 191 -1.90 3.02 6.50
C ASP A 191 -1.90 3.55 5.08
N LEU A 192 -1.06 4.54 4.75
CA LEU A 192 -0.87 4.99 3.38
C LEU A 192 -0.47 3.85 2.44
N ASP A 193 0.50 3.02 2.85
CA ASP A 193 0.95 1.89 2.05
C ASP A 193 -0.19 0.88 1.82
N ARG A 194 -0.97 0.56 2.85
CA ARG A 194 -2.17 -0.30 2.71
C ARG A 194 -3.25 0.29 1.80
N ILE A 195 -3.48 1.61 1.84
CA ILE A 195 -4.40 2.27 0.90
C ILE A 195 -3.90 2.04 -0.53
N VAL A 196 -2.61 2.28 -0.79
CA VAL A 196 -2.01 2.11 -2.13
C VAL A 196 -2.08 0.65 -2.59
N GLU A 197 -1.78 -0.31 -1.72
CA GLU A 197 -1.84 -1.75 -2.02
C GLU A 197 -3.27 -2.28 -2.25
N SER A 198 -4.28 -1.59 -1.70
CA SER A 198 -5.69 -1.96 -1.88
C SER A 198 -6.29 -1.52 -3.22
N VAL A 199 -5.57 -0.69 -4.00
CA VAL A 199 -6.08 -0.18 -5.28
C VAL A 199 -6.30 -1.33 -6.26
N THR A 200 -7.56 -1.48 -6.67
CA THR A 200 -7.99 -2.47 -7.65
C THR A 200 -8.66 -1.79 -8.83
N VAL A 201 -8.23 -2.14 -10.04
CA VAL A 201 -8.69 -1.58 -11.31
C VAL A 201 -9.47 -2.64 -12.09
N ARG A 202 -10.50 -2.20 -12.81
CA ARG A 202 -11.38 -3.04 -13.62
C ARG A 202 -11.92 -2.32 -14.85
#